data_AF-A0A8T4XEN7-F1
#
_entry.id   AF-A0A8T4XEN7-F1
#
_cell.length_a   1.000
_cell.length_b   1.000
_cell.length_c   1.000
_cell.angle_alpha   90.00
_cell.angle_beta   90.00
_cell.angle_gamma   90.00
#
_symmetry.space_group_name_H-M   'P 1'
#
loop_
_entity.id
_entity.type
_entity.pdbx_description
1 polymer ?
#
loop_
_entity_poly.entity_id
_entity_poly.type
_entity_poly.pdbx_seq_one_letter_code
_entity_poly.pdbx_strand_id
1 'polypeptide(L)'
;GFNLEDFRRLAGKDITVVSRRDIEDEGGEIILKRALYGRVAFLVPGDPMIATTHITLRIKAEKMGIKTRIIHGASILSAAIGLSGLQNYRFGKSVTIPFPEGGIISNTPYIIISENKARNLHTLCFLDIRAEEARYMTIGEALGVLIELEKINGLGLLREDSLAVGVARAGSENPVVKADTIKNLVNFDFGGPPHTLIIPADKLHFMEAEALIALASAPRWVMEMIG
;
A
#
# COMPACT_ATOMS: atom_id res chain seq x y z
N GLY A 1 14.13 -8.08 -10.05
CA GLY A 1 12.66 -7.96 -10.14
C GLY A 1 12.06 -9.31 -10.51
N PHE A 2 10.75 -9.49 -10.38
CA PHE A 2 10.08 -10.74 -10.76
C PHE A 2 10.18 -10.97 -12.29
N ASN A 3 10.53 -12.18 -12.71
CA ASN A 3 10.56 -12.61 -14.11
C ASN A 3 9.65 -13.83 -14.29
N LEU A 4 8.68 -13.73 -15.20
CA LEU A 4 7.68 -14.78 -15.41
C LEU A 4 8.27 -16.06 -16.01
N GLU A 5 9.27 -15.96 -16.89
CA GLU A 5 9.92 -17.11 -17.52
C GLU A 5 10.76 -17.89 -16.51
N ASP A 6 11.53 -17.19 -15.69
CA ASP A 6 12.28 -17.81 -14.59
C ASP A 6 11.34 -18.52 -13.61
N PHE A 7 10.22 -17.87 -13.29
CA PHE A 7 9.23 -18.46 -12.40
C PHE A 7 8.53 -19.68 -13.02
N ARG A 8 8.20 -19.65 -14.32
CA ARG A 8 7.70 -20.84 -15.05
C ARG A 8 8.68 -22.00 -14.99
N ARG A 9 9.96 -21.73 -15.23
CA ARG A 9 11.05 -22.73 -15.16
C ARG A 9 11.18 -23.33 -13.77
N LEU A 10 11.13 -22.50 -12.73
CA LEU A 10 11.18 -22.95 -11.32
C LEU A 10 9.94 -23.75 -10.92
N ALA A 11 8.75 -23.32 -11.35
CA ALA A 11 7.50 -23.99 -11.04
C ALA A 11 7.36 -25.34 -11.75
N GLY A 12 8.05 -25.55 -12.88
CA GLY A 12 7.92 -26.74 -13.70
C GLY A 12 6.48 -26.95 -14.23
N LYS A 13 5.73 -25.86 -14.36
CA LYS A 13 4.31 -25.83 -14.76
C LYS A 13 4.06 -24.63 -15.66
N ASP A 14 3.09 -24.79 -16.57
CA ASP A 14 2.57 -23.67 -17.33
C ASP A 14 1.86 -22.68 -16.41
N ILE A 15 2.07 -21.39 -16.68
CA ILE A 15 1.48 -20.29 -15.92
C ILE A 15 0.65 -19.44 -16.87
N THR A 16 -0.66 -19.44 -16.60
CA THR A 16 -1.64 -18.57 -17.25
C THR A 16 -1.73 -17.27 -16.47
N VAL A 17 -1.37 -16.15 -17.10
CA VAL A 17 -1.58 -14.82 -16.56
C VAL A 17 -3.07 -14.48 -16.69
N VAL A 18 -3.66 -13.96 -15.61
CA VAL A 18 -5.06 -13.53 -15.55
C VAL A 18 -5.10 -12.02 -15.30
N SER A 19 -5.99 -11.34 -16.00
CA SER A 19 -6.21 -9.90 -15.91
C SER A 19 -7.16 -9.54 -14.75
N ARG A 20 -7.28 -8.24 -14.44
CA ARG A 20 -8.26 -7.77 -13.46
C ARG A 20 -9.68 -8.11 -13.92
N ARG A 21 -9.98 -7.90 -15.20
CA ARG A 21 -11.26 -8.27 -15.83
C ARG A 21 -11.59 -9.75 -15.65
N ASP A 22 -10.62 -10.66 -15.82
CA ASP A 22 -10.85 -12.10 -15.65
C ASP A 22 -11.30 -12.46 -14.21
N ILE A 23 -10.78 -11.73 -13.22
CA ILE A 23 -11.04 -11.99 -11.80
C ILE A 23 -12.31 -11.28 -11.33
N GLU A 24 -12.51 -10.02 -11.72
CA GLU A 24 -13.59 -9.18 -11.23
C GLU A 24 -14.83 -9.28 -12.12
N ASP A 25 -14.73 -8.86 -13.39
CA ASP A 25 -15.88 -8.79 -14.31
C ASP A 25 -16.37 -10.17 -14.74
N GLU A 26 -15.44 -11.08 -15.08
CA GLU A 26 -15.75 -12.46 -15.45
C GLU A 26 -15.81 -13.39 -14.22
N GLY A 27 -15.69 -12.81 -13.03
CA GLY A 27 -15.93 -13.50 -11.77
C GLY A 27 -14.98 -14.65 -11.45
N GLY A 28 -13.82 -14.73 -12.12
CA GLY A 28 -12.83 -15.78 -11.94
C GLY A 28 -13.20 -17.13 -12.55
N GLU A 29 -14.13 -17.16 -13.51
CA GLU A 29 -14.57 -18.39 -14.19
C GLU A 29 -13.41 -19.22 -14.75
N ILE A 30 -12.39 -18.55 -15.30
CA ILE A 30 -11.18 -19.17 -15.83
C ILE A 30 -10.43 -20.05 -14.78
N ILE A 31 -10.52 -19.68 -13.50
CA ILE A 31 -9.93 -20.40 -12.37
C ILE A 31 -10.92 -21.46 -11.86
N LEU A 32 -12.17 -21.06 -11.61
CA LEU A 32 -13.18 -21.92 -10.98
C LEU A 32 -13.50 -23.15 -11.83
N LYS A 33 -13.65 -23.00 -13.16
CA LYS A 33 -13.90 -24.12 -14.07
C LYS A 33 -12.79 -25.16 -14.03
N ARG A 34 -11.52 -24.73 -13.91
CA ARG A 34 -10.39 -25.66 -13.78
C ARG A 34 -10.35 -26.32 -12.41
N ALA A 35 -10.71 -25.58 -11.36
CA ALA A 35 -10.71 -26.08 -9.98
C ALA A 35 -11.80 -27.12 -9.71
N LEU A 36 -12.85 -27.20 -10.54
CA LEU A 36 -13.85 -28.28 -10.49
C LEU A 36 -13.26 -29.66 -10.82
N TYR A 37 -12.25 -29.72 -11.69
CA TYR A 37 -11.70 -30.97 -12.23
C TYR A 37 -10.25 -31.23 -11.79
N GLY A 38 -9.65 -30.35 -11.00
CA GLY A 38 -8.24 -30.48 -10.62
C GLY A 38 -7.79 -29.49 -9.55
N ARG A 39 -6.50 -29.58 -9.18
CA ARG A 39 -5.87 -28.65 -8.23
C ARG A 39 -5.37 -27.42 -8.98
N VAL A 40 -5.79 -26.25 -8.55
CA VAL A 40 -5.41 -24.96 -9.14
C VAL A 40 -4.73 -24.09 -8.08
N ALA A 41 -3.64 -23.43 -8.45
CA ALA A 41 -3.00 -22.40 -7.65
C ALA A 41 -3.27 -21.04 -8.30
N PHE A 42 -3.83 -20.11 -7.52
CA PHE A 42 -3.99 -18.71 -7.92
C PHE A 42 -2.90 -17.90 -7.21
N LEU A 43 -1.95 -17.40 -7.99
CA LEU A 43 -0.78 -16.70 -7.50
C LEU A 43 -0.99 -15.19 -7.63
N VAL A 44 -0.70 -14.46 -6.56
CA VAL A 44 -0.90 -13.02 -6.49
C VAL A 44 0.32 -12.37 -5.82
N PRO A 45 0.68 -11.13 -6.21
CA PRO A 45 1.74 -10.41 -5.54
C PRO A 45 1.39 -10.13 -4.07
N GLY A 46 2.34 -10.37 -3.18
CA GLY A 46 2.20 -10.08 -1.76
C GLY A 46 1.37 -11.14 -1.00
N ASP A 47 0.45 -10.70 -0.15
CA ASP A 47 -0.49 -11.60 0.54
C ASP A 47 -1.85 -11.57 -0.16
N PRO A 48 -2.44 -12.74 -0.48
CA PRO A 48 -3.65 -12.82 -1.29
C PRO A 48 -4.88 -12.15 -0.67
N MET A 49 -4.90 -11.94 0.64
CA MET A 49 -6.06 -11.40 1.36
C MET A 49 -5.84 -9.96 1.86
N ILE A 50 -4.73 -9.30 1.48
CA ILE A 50 -4.46 -7.93 1.89
C ILE A 50 -4.68 -6.96 0.73
N ALA A 51 -5.61 -6.01 0.92
CA ALA A 51 -5.93 -4.97 -0.06
C ALA A 51 -6.36 -5.53 -1.44
N THR A 52 -7.08 -6.64 -1.46
CA THR A 52 -7.63 -7.26 -2.68
C THR A 52 -9.10 -7.62 -2.53
N THR A 53 -9.77 -7.84 -3.66
CA THR A 53 -11.16 -8.33 -3.76
C THR A 53 -11.24 -9.86 -3.84
N HIS A 54 -10.11 -10.57 -3.68
CA HIS A 54 -9.99 -12.01 -3.95
C HIS A 54 -10.81 -12.89 -3.00
N ILE A 55 -11.29 -12.36 -1.87
CA ILE A 55 -12.24 -13.05 -1.01
C ILE A 55 -13.52 -13.45 -1.76
N THR A 56 -13.97 -12.65 -2.73
CA THR A 56 -15.13 -12.94 -3.57
C THR A 56 -14.94 -14.24 -4.35
N LEU A 57 -13.75 -14.44 -4.94
CA LEU A 57 -13.41 -15.66 -5.67
C LEU A 57 -13.45 -16.89 -4.76
N ARG A 58 -12.91 -16.76 -3.55
CA ARG A 58 -12.90 -17.84 -2.55
C ARG A 58 -14.32 -18.21 -2.10
N ILE A 59 -15.18 -17.21 -1.84
CA ILE A 59 -16.58 -17.45 -1.48
C ILE A 59 -17.32 -18.20 -2.60
N LYS A 60 -17.10 -17.81 -3.86
CA LYS A 60 -17.69 -18.51 -5.02
C LYS A 60 -17.22 -19.96 -5.09
N ALA A 61 -15.92 -20.21 -4.94
CA ALA A 61 -15.36 -21.56 -4.93
C ALA A 61 -16.01 -22.46 -3.86
N GLU A 62 -16.09 -21.98 -2.62
CA GLU A 62 -16.72 -22.74 -1.52
C GLU A 62 -18.21 -23.02 -1.77
N LYS A 63 -18.96 -22.04 -2.34
CA LYS A 63 -20.37 -22.25 -2.74
C LYS A 63 -20.54 -23.29 -3.83
N MET A 64 -19.52 -23.51 -4.66
CA MET A 64 -19.48 -24.56 -5.69
C MET A 64 -18.97 -25.91 -5.15
N GLY A 65 -18.70 -26.02 -3.84
CA GLY A 65 -18.14 -27.22 -3.23
C GLY A 65 -16.64 -27.42 -3.48
N ILE A 66 -15.94 -26.39 -3.99
CA ILE A 66 -14.50 -26.42 -4.24
C ILE A 66 -13.79 -26.02 -2.95
N LYS A 67 -13.06 -26.97 -2.35
CA LYS A 67 -12.26 -26.72 -1.13
C LYS A 67 -11.12 -25.75 -1.43
N THR A 68 -11.00 -24.68 -0.64
CA THR A 68 -9.94 -23.69 -0.78
C THR A 68 -8.92 -23.74 0.36
N ARG A 69 -7.68 -23.31 0.09
CA ARG A 69 -6.64 -23.08 1.09
C ARG A 69 -5.88 -21.80 0.74
N ILE A 70 -5.55 -21.00 1.75
CA ILE A 70 -4.71 -19.81 1.60
C ILE A 70 -3.27 -20.17 1.98
N ILE A 71 -2.33 -19.70 1.17
CA ILE A 71 -0.91 -19.65 1.50
C ILE A 71 -0.56 -18.17 1.63
N HIS A 72 -0.22 -17.75 2.84
CA HIS A 72 0.11 -16.35 3.13
C HIS A 72 1.47 -15.95 2.55
N GLY A 73 1.62 -14.65 2.30
CA GLY A 73 2.83 -14.06 1.74
C GLY A 73 3.28 -12.83 2.50
N ALA A 74 4.46 -12.32 2.15
CA ALA A 74 4.89 -11.02 2.65
C ALA A 74 3.95 -9.92 2.13
N SER A 75 3.53 -9.01 3.01
CA SER A 75 2.63 -7.92 2.64
C SER A 75 3.30 -6.58 2.83
N ILE A 76 2.95 -5.60 1.98
CA ILE A 76 3.37 -4.21 2.18
C ILE A 76 2.93 -3.67 3.54
N LEU A 77 1.83 -4.19 4.10
CA LEU A 77 1.34 -3.77 5.42
C LEU A 77 2.37 -4.09 6.50
N SER A 78 2.91 -5.31 6.55
CA SER A 78 3.97 -5.63 7.52
C SER A 78 5.31 -5.03 7.13
N ALA A 79 5.64 -4.98 5.84
CA ALA A 79 6.93 -4.48 5.37
C ALA A 79 7.08 -2.98 5.62
N ALA A 80 6.09 -2.15 5.29
CA ALA A 80 6.17 -0.69 5.49
C ALA A 80 6.23 -0.31 6.98
N ILE A 81 5.47 -1.02 7.83
CA ILE A 81 5.52 -0.86 9.28
C ILE A 81 6.92 -1.20 9.80
N GLY A 82 7.45 -2.38 9.43
CA GLY A 82 8.79 -2.81 9.87
C GLY A 82 9.91 -1.91 9.37
N LEU A 83 9.85 -1.49 8.10
CA LEU A 83 10.86 -0.63 7.47
C LEU A 83 10.87 0.79 8.04
N SER A 84 9.71 1.33 8.41
CA SER A 84 9.62 2.68 9.00
C SER A 84 9.99 2.70 10.49
N GLY A 85 9.95 1.55 11.17
CA GLY A 85 10.16 1.46 12.62
C GLY A 85 8.99 2.02 13.45
N LEU A 86 7.86 2.35 12.80
CA LEU A 86 6.62 2.73 13.48
C LEU A 86 5.97 1.50 14.12
N GLN A 87 5.34 1.68 15.27
CA GLN A 87 4.77 0.59 16.05
C GLN A 87 3.48 0.09 15.39
N ASN A 88 3.42 -1.21 15.11
CA ASN A 88 2.31 -1.84 14.40
C ASN A 88 0.93 -1.60 15.06
N TYR A 89 0.86 -1.59 16.39
CA TYR A 89 -0.38 -1.37 17.14
C TYR A 89 -0.85 0.10 17.14
N ARG A 90 -0.03 1.03 16.64
CA ARG A 90 -0.38 2.44 16.48
C ARG A 90 -0.88 2.77 15.08
N PHE A 91 -1.08 1.78 14.20
CA PHE A 91 -1.72 1.99 12.90
C PHE A 91 -3.24 1.92 13.01
N GLY A 92 -3.91 2.92 12.43
CA GLY A 92 -5.35 2.97 12.32
C GLY A 92 -5.85 2.35 11.01
N LYS A 93 -7.01 2.82 10.55
CA LYS A 93 -7.61 2.35 9.30
C LYS A 93 -6.72 2.74 8.12
N SER A 94 -6.32 1.77 7.29
CA SER A 94 -5.59 2.05 6.05
C SER A 94 -6.51 2.61 4.97
N VAL A 95 -5.95 3.31 3.99
CA VAL A 95 -6.70 3.90 2.88
C VAL A 95 -5.92 3.84 1.57
N THR A 96 -6.61 3.84 0.43
CA THR A 96 -5.98 3.98 -0.88
C THR A 96 -6.14 5.42 -1.37
N ILE A 97 -5.06 6.02 -1.87
CA ILE A 97 -5.09 7.33 -2.54
C ILE A 97 -5.26 7.06 -4.04
N PRO A 98 -6.46 7.30 -4.62
CA PRO A 98 -6.71 7.06 -6.04
C PRO A 98 -6.12 8.17 -6.91
N PHE A 99 -5.82 7.87 -8.17
CA PHE A 99 -5.59 8.95 -9.15
C PHE A 99 -6.84 9.84 -9.26
N PRO A 100 -6.69 11.17 -9.43
CA PRO A 100 -7.82 12.02 -9.77
C PRO A 100 -8.43 11.59 -11.12
N GLU A 101 -9.75 11.46 -11.17
CA GLU A 101 -10.48 11.06 -12.37
C GLU A 101 -11.36 12.22 -12.85
N GLY A 102 -11.17 12.66 -14.10
CA GLY A 102 -11.92 13.79 -14.64
C GLY A 102 -11.73 15.10 -13.86
N GLY A 103 -10.61 15.26 -13.15
CA GLY A 103 -10.35 16.39 -12.25
C GLY A 103 -10.99 16.29 -10.86
N ILE A 104 -11.71 15.20 -10.57
CA ILE A 104 -12.35 14.97 -9.28
C ILE A 104 -11.37 14.19 -8.38
N ILE A 105 -11.13 14.74 -7.19
CA ILE A 105 -10.31 14.13 -6.15
C ILE A 105 -11.24 13.50 -5.10
N SER A 106 -11.03 12.22 -4.79
CA SER A 106 -11.78 11.55 -3.73
C SER A 106 -11.41 12.12 -2.36
N ASN A 107 -12.41 12.53 -1.56
CA ASN A 107 -12.17 13.03 -0.21
C ASN A 107 -11.90 11.93 0.83
N THR A 108 -12.13 10.66 0.48
CA THR A 108 -12.00 9.52 1.39
C THR A 108 -10.63 9.43 2.07
N PRO A 109 -9.48 9.57 1.37
CA PRO A 109 -8.17 9.53 2.02
C PRO A 109 -8.03 10.57 3.14
N TYR A 110 -8.49 11.80 2.90
CA TYR A 110 -8.40 12.89 3.86
C TYR A 110 -9.25 12.62 5.11
N ILE A 111 -10.47 12.11 4.93
CA ILE A 111 -11.36 11.74 6.04
C ILE A 111 -10.71 10.65 6.91
N ILE A 112 -10.18 9.58 6.30
CA ILE A 112 -9.55 8.49 7.06
C ILE A 112 -8.29 8.95 7.80
N ILE A 113 -7.45 9.79 7.15
CA ILE A 113 -6.27 10.38 7.80
C ILE A 113 -6.70 11.22 9.02
N SER A 114 -7.74 12.04 8.87
CA SER A 114 -8.31 12.84 9.96
C SER A 114 -8.79 11.99 11.13
N GLU A 115 -9.57 10.93 10.86
CA GLU A 115 -10.08 10.01 11.87
C GLU A 115 -8.96 9.31 12.65
N ASN A 116 -7.90 8.89 11.96
CA ASN A 116 -6.73 8.27 12.59
C ASN A 116 -5.93 9.27 13.43
N LYS A 117 -5.68 10.48 12.91
CA LYS A 117 -4.98 11.55 13.66
C LYS A 117 -5.73 11.95 14.92
N ALA A 118 -7.06 12.06 14.86
CA ALA A 118 -7.90 12.33 16.04
C ALA A 118 -7.75 11.27 17.15
N ARG A 119 -7.28 10.07 16.81
CA ARG A 119 -6.99 8.97 17.75
C ARG A 119 -5.50 8.75 17.98
N ASN A 120 -4.66 9.65 17.48
CA ASN A 120 -3.20 9.55 17.52
C ASN A 120 -2.65 8.26 16.90
N LEU A 121 -3.22 7.86 15.75
CA LEU A 121 -2.83 6.67 14.99
C LEU A 121 -2.16 7.04 13.66
N HIS A 122 -1.17 6.25 13.24
CA HIS A 122 -0.57 6.33 11.91
C HIS A 122 -1.55 5.80 10.86
N THR A 123 -1.48 6.36 9.66
CA THR A 123 -2.27 5.91 8.51
C THR A 123 -1.34 5.33 7.45
N LEU A 124 -1.53 4.04 7.13
CA LEU A 124 -0.91 3.44 5.94
C LEU A 124 -1.76 3.79 4.72
N CYS A 125 -1.15 4.47 3.75
CA CYS A 125 -1.77 4.89 2.50
C CYS A 125 -1.23 4.03 1.34
N PHE A 126 -2.07 3.15 0.82
CA PHE A 126 -1.82 2.49 -0.46
C PHE A 126 -1.91 3.52 -1.60
N LEU A 127 -1.07 3.37 -2.61
CA LEU A 127 -1.05 4.26 -3.77
C LEU A 127 -1.63 3.53 -4.97
N ASP A 128 -2.42 4.25 -5.77
CA ASP A 128 -3.15 3.66 -6.88
C ASP A 128 -2.24 3.04 -7.95
N ILE A 129 -2.73 1.98 -8.57
CA ILE A 129 -2.04 1.23 -9.61
C ILE A 129 -3.01 0.95 -10.76
N ARG A 130 -2.66 1.48 -11.94
CA ARG A 130 -3.30 1.17 -13.21
C ARG A 130 -2.38 0.23 -13.99
N ALA A 131 -2.45 -1.06 -13.65
CA ALA A 131 -1.53 -2.07 -14.15
C ALA A 131 -1.57 -2.22 -15.68
N GLU A 132 -2.75 -2.07 -16.30
CA GLU A 132 -2.92 -2.14 -17.76
C GLU A 132 -2.24 -0.97 -18.50
N GLU A 133 -2.16 0.20 -17.84
CA GLU A 133 -1.49 1.39 -18.34
C GLU A 133 -0.01 1.46 -17.92
N ALA A 134 0.49 0.44 -17.20
CA ALA A 134 1.80 0.46 -16.53
C ALA A 134 2.03 1.73 -15.67
N ARG A 135 0.96 2.29 -15.12
CA ARG A 135 1.00 3.56 -14.37
C ARG A 135 0.86 3.28 -12.88
N TYR A 136 1.84 3.74 -12.13
CA TYR A 136 1.94 3.57 -10.68
C TYR A 136 2.02 4.94 -10.02
N MET A 137 1.14 5.20 -9.06
CA MET A 137 1.18 6.48 -8.35
C MET A 137 2.46 6.57 -7.51
N THR A 138 3.19 7.66 -7.70
CA THR A 138 4.37 8.00 -6.92
C THR A 138 3.99 8.65 -5.57
N ILE A 139 4.92 8.66 -4.60
CA ILE A 139 4.72 9.39 -3.34
C ILE A 139 4.52 10.89 -3.60
N GLY A 140 5.27 11.47 -4.55
CA GLY A 140 5.11 12.89 -4.92
C GLY A 140 3.71 13.20 -5.45
N GLU A 141 3.19 12.39 -6.36
CA GLU A 141 1.80 12.53 -6.86
C GLU A 141 0.78 12.37 -5.73
N ALA A 142 0.95 11.36 -4.87
CA ALA A 142 0.05 11.12 -3.74
C ALA A 142 0.03 12.28 -2.75
N LEU A 143 1.20 12.83 -2.42
CA LEU A 143 1.30 14.02 -1.58
C LEU A 143 0.69 15.25 -2.26
N GLY A 144 0.85 15.41 -3.57
CA GLY A 144 0.16 16.44 -4.35
C GLY A 144 -1.36 16.36 -4.21
N VAL A 145 -1.92 15.15 -4.32
CA VAL A 145 -3.36 14.90 -4.08
C VAL A 145 -3.78 15.29 -2.66
N LEU A 146 -2.99 14.90 -1.65
CA LEU A 146 -3.27 15.21 -0.25
C LEU A 146 -3.19 16.72 0.06
N ILE A 147 -2.26 17.45 -0.57
CA ILE A 147 -2.15 18.91 -0.46
C ILE A 147 -3.39 19.60 -1.04
N GLU A 148 -3.88 19.14 -2.19
CA GLU A 148 -5.13 19.69 -2.76
C GLU A 148 -6.34 19.39 -1.86
N LEU A 149 -6.41 18.20 -1.25
CA LEU A 149 -7.46 17.88 -0.28
C LEU A 149 -7.37 18.76 0.98
N GLU A 150 -6.17 19.07 1.46
CA GLU A 150 -5.98 20.03 2.56
C GLU A 150 -6.49 21.43 2.17
N LYS A 151 -6.22 21.91 0.95
CA LYS A 151 -6.75 23.20 0.47
C LYS A 151 -8.28 23.23 0.43
N ILE A 152 -8.91 22.10 0.08
CA ILE A 152 -10.37 21.96 0.00
C ILE A 152 -11.01 21.92 1.39
N ASN A 153 -10.43 21.16 2.32
CA ASN A 153 -11.05 20.88 3.62
C ASN A 153 -10.58 21.82 4.75
N GLY A 154 -9.35 22.31 4.69
CA GLY A 154 -8.81 23.34 5.59
C GLY A 154 -8.77 22.95 7.08
N LEU A 155 -8.50 21.68 7.42
CA LEU A 155 -8.45 21.25 8.83
C LEU A 155 -7.04 21.38 9.43
N GLY A 156 -6.05 21.76 8.63
CA GLY A 156 -4.65 21.93 9.05
C GLY A 156 -3.96 20.60 9.37
N LEU A 157 -4.40 19.48 8.78
CA LEU A 157 -3.91 18.13 9.10
C LEU A 157 -2.69 17.73 8.28
N LEU A 158 -2.58 18.25 7.05
CA LEU A 158 -1.60 17.86 6.04
C LEU A 158 -0.90 19.10 5.49
N ARG A 159 -0.41 19.94 6.40
CA ARG A 159 0.35 21.16 6.06
C ARG A 159 1.71 20.80 5.43
N GLU A 160 2.31 21.76 4.74
CA GLU A 160 3.63 21.59 4.11
C GLU A 160 4.73 21.10 5.07
N ASP A 161 4.66 21.50 6.34
CA ASP A 161 5.57 21.15 7.42
C ASP A 161 5.20 19.84 8.15
N SER A 162 4.08 19.21 7.80
CA SER A 162 3.64 17.96 8.43
C SER A 162 4.60 16.81 8.07
N LEU A 163 4.84 15.92 9.04
CA LEU A 163 5.64 14.72 8.82
C LEU A 163 4.90 13.74 7.90
N ALA A 164 5.62 13.16 6.95
CA ALA A 164 5.20 12.00 6.19
C ALA A 164 6.38 11.02 6.04
N VAL A 165 6.08 9.75 5.72
CA VAL A 165 7.09 8.72 5.47
C VAL A 165 6.79 8.03 4.15
N GLY A 166 7.70 8.15 3.19
CA GLY A 166 7.63 7.42 1.94
C GLY A 166 8.42 6.12 2.01
N VAL A 167 7.85 5.04 1.47
CA VAL A 167 8.48 3.73 1.34
C VAL A 167 8.40 3.30 -0.12
N ALA A 168 9.54 2.97 -0.72
CA ALA A 168 9.63 2.51 -2.10
C ALA A 168 10.36 1.17 -2.21
N ARG A 169 9.84 0.30 -3.09
CA ARG A 169 10.41 -1.02 -3.40
C ARG A 169 10.66 -1.88 -2.15
N ALA A 170 9.71 -1.88 -1.22
CA ALA A 170 9.75 -2.72 -0.04
C ALA A 170 9.91 -4.21 -0.44
N GLY A 171 10.85 -4.91 0.22
CA GLY A 171 11.21 -6.30 -0.10
C GLY A 171 12.30 -6.45 -1.17
N SER A 172 12.78 -5.36 -1.78
CA SER A 172 14.01 -5.39 -2.58
C SER A 172 15.26 -5.39 -1.69
N GLU A 173 16.44 -5.64 -2.26
CA GLU A 173 17.73 -5.54 -1.54
C GLU A 173 18.03 -4.10 -1.09
N ASN A 174 17.51 -3.11 -1.82
CA ASN A 174 17.74 -1.69 -1.57
C ASN A 174 16.40 -0.93 -1.54
N PRO A 175 15.56 -1.14 -0.52
CA PRO A 175 14.34 -0.36 -0.34
C PRO A 175 14.71 1.08 0.03
N VAL A 176 13.91 2.05 -0.38
CA VAL A 176 14.08 3.44 0.03
C VAL A 176 13.02 3.78 1.06
N VAL A 177 13.45 4.23 2.23
CA VAL A 177 12.60 4.70 3.31
C VAL A 177 13.05 6.12 3.65
N LYS A 178 12.16 7.09 3.51
CA LYS A 178 12.49 8.50 3.79
C LYS A 178 11.35 9.16 4.53
N ALA A 179 11.66 9.74 5.68
CA ALA A 179 10.77 10.54 6.48
C ALA A 179 11.22 12.01 6.43
N ASP A 180 10.29 12.91 6.16
CA ASP A 180 10.54 14.35 6.12
C ASP A 180 9.21 15.11 6.09
N THR A 181 9.29 16.43 6.02
CA THR A 181 8.13 17.28 5.75
C THR A 181 7.50 16.94 4.40
N ILE A 182 6.18 17.08 4.28
CA ILE A 182 5.44 16.90 3.01
C ILE A 182 6.12 17.70 1.88
N LYS A 183 6.46 18.96 2.15
CA LYS A 183 7.14 19.84 1.19
C LYS A 183 8.41 19.25 0.60
N ASN A 184 9.24 18.63 1.45
CA ASN A 184 10.50 18.03 1.00
C ASN A 184 10.25 16.71 0.25
N LEU A 185 9.30 15.91 0.72
CA LEU A 185 9.02 14.60 0.13
C LEU A 185 8.34 14.66 -1.24
N VAL A 186 7.57 15.72 -1.54
CA VAL A 186 6.92 15.90 -2.86
C VAL A 186 7.94 15.84 -4.00
N ASN A 187 9.14 16.37 -3.78
CA ASN A 187 10.20 16.46 -4.80
C ASN A 187 11.35 15.46 -4.57
N PHE A 188 11.23 14.57 -3.56
CA PHE A 188 12.26 13.59 -3.27
C PHE A 188 12.22 12.44 -4.27
N ASP A 189 13.38 12.05 -4.81
CA ASP A 189 13.48 10.90 -5.70
C ASP A 189 13.51 9.59 -4.90
N PHE A 190 12.35 8.95 -4.80
CA PHE A 190 12.22 7.62 -4.21
C PHE A 190 12.71 6.49 -5.14
N GLY A 191 13.05 6.80 -6.39
CA GLY A 191 13.31 5.86 -7.47
C GLY A 191 12.03 5.28 -8.08
N GLY A 192 12.14 4.09 -8.68
CA GLY A 192 11.02 3.43 -9.34
C GLY A 192 9.99 2.78 -8.39
N PRO A 193 8.77 2.52 -8.88
CA PRO A 193 7.67 1.88 -8.13
C PRO A 193 7.98 0.43 -7.71
N PRO A 194 7.15 -0.19 -6.84
CA PRO A 194 5.95 0.38 -6.21
C PRO A 194 6.30 1.25 -5.00
N HIS A 195 5.45 2.26 -4.77
CA HIS A 195 5.56 3.21 -3.67
C HIS A 195 4.39 3.04 -2.69
N THR A 196 4.61 3.43 -1.43
CA THR A 196 3.62 3.47 -0.36
C THR A 196 3.91 4.65 0.54
N LEU A 197 2.86 5.26 1.09
CA LEU A 197 2.96 6.43 1.93
C LEU A 197 2.44 6.10 3.33
N ILE A 198 3.08 6.62 4.36
CA ILE A 198 2.56 6.61 5.73
C ILE A 198 2.41 8.06 6.18
N ILE A 199 1.25 8.39 6.72
CA ILE A 199 1.02 9.64 7.44
C ILE A 199 1.06 9.33 8.94
N PRO A 200 2.12 9.72 9.67
CA PRO A 200 2.21 9.45 11.09
C PRO A 200 1.11 10.15 11.92
N ALA A 201 0.86 9.59 13.10
CA ALA A 201 0.16 10.26 14.18
C ALA A 201 0.83 11.59 14.54
N ASP A 202 0.08 12.49 15.20
CA ASP A 202 0.62 13.79 15.61
C ASP A 202 1.66 13.67 16.71
N LYS A 203 1.52 12.66 17.58
CA LYS A 203 2.51 12.31 18.58
C LYS A 203 3.15 10.97 18.30
N LEU A 204 4.45 10.89 18.49
CA LEU A 204 5.25 9.68 18.33
C LEU A 204 5.61 9.09 19.69
N HIS A 205 5.76 7.78 19.74
CA HIS A 205 6.53 7.16 20.81
C HIS A 205 8.01 7.50 20.65
N PHE A 206 8.78 7.60 21.74
CA PHE A 206 10.21 7.95 21.66
C PHE A 206 11.01 7.01 20.74
N MET A 207 10.76 5.70 20.82
CA MET A 207 11.37 4.71 19.93
C MET A 207 10.99 4.90 18.45
N GLU A 208 9.80 5.41 18.16
CA GLU A 208 9.38 5.68 16.77
C GLU A 208 10.15 6.88 16.22
N ALA A 209 10.29 7.96 17.00
CA ALA A 209 11.09 9.11 16.61
C ALA A 209 12.56 8.73 16.36
N GLU A 210 13.17 7.98 17.27
CA GLU A 210 14.53 7.44 17.11
C GLU A 210 14.65 6.54 15.86
N ALA A 211 13.67 5.64 15.65
CA ALA A 211 13.66 4.76 14.48
C ALA A 211 13.52 5.54 13.17
N LEU A 212 12.68 6.57 13.12
CA LEU A 212 12.55 7.41 11.93
C LEU A 212 13.85 8.16 11.62
N ILE A 213 14.56 8.65 12.64
CA ILE A 213 15.87 9.31 12.44
C ILE A 213 16.89 8.29 11.92
N ALA A 214 17.00 7.13 12.57
CA ALA A 214 18.02 6.14 12.27
C ALA A 214 17.78 5.37 10.96
N LEU A 215 16.51 5.04 10.66
CA LEU A 215 16.14 4.12 9.58
C LEU A 215 15.52 4.84 8.37
N ALA A 216 14.88 5.99 8.59
CA ALA A 216 14.19 6.76 7.55
C ALA A 216 14.83 8.14 7.28
N SER A 217 16.01 8.41 7.85
CA SER A 217 16.72 9.69 7.72
C SER A 217 15.83 10.90 8.04
N ALA A 218 15.00 10.77 9.08
CA ALA A 218 14.14 11.86 9.53
C ALA A 218 14.96 13.02 10.10
N PRO A 219 14.48 14.27 9.93
CA PRO A 219 15.07 15.42 10.61
C PRO A 219 14.86 15.33 12.13
N ARG A 220 15.80 15.87 12.92
CA ARG A 220 15.78 15.75 14.39
C ARG A 220 14.56 16.35 15.09
N TRP A 221 13.84 17.28 14.45
CA TRP A 221 12.64 17.88 15.03
C TRP A 221 11.52 16.86 15.28
N VAL A 222 11.57 15.66 14.67
CA VAL A 222 10.62 14.59 15.01
C VAL A 222 10.69 14.16 16.49
N MET A 223 11.80 14.47 17.18
CA MET A 223 11.91 14.28 18.64
C MET A 223 10.96 15.20 19.43
N GLU A 224 10.60 16.35 18.87
CA GLU A 224 9.64 17.29 19.46
C GLU A 224 8.19 16.78 19.36
N MET A 225 7.95 15.78 18.51
CA MET A 225 6.64 15.12 18.38
C MET A 225 6.41 14.04 19.44
N ILE A 226 7.35 13.77 20.35
CA ILE A 226 7.20 12.71 21.33
C ILE A 226 6.07 13.03 22.32
N GLY A 227 5.11 12.10 22.50
CA GLY A 227 4.11 12.19 23.58
C GLY A 227 2.86 11.32 23.43
#